data_AF-A0A380RDK2-F1
#
_entry.id   AF-A0A380RDK2-F1
#
_cell.length_a   1.000
_cell.length_b   1.000
_cell.length_c   1.000
_cell.angle_alpha   90.00
_cell.angle_beta   90.00
_cell.angle_gamma   90.00
#
_symmetry.space_group_name_H-M   'P 1'
#
loop_
_entity.id
_entity.type
_entity.pdbx_description
1 polymer ?
#
loop_
_entity_poly.entity_id
_entity_poly.type
_entity_poly.pdbx_seq_one_letter_code
_entity_poly.pdbx_strand_id
1 'polypeptide(L)'
;MADGFSSSDFGTSTKRRLPICFALDTSGSMMGNPIKQLNMGLQNFVSSIKSNDDTRSSTDIAIITFGSKVEIVMPFGKISKENGLPEITASTTLTPIGEGVLTALELLNARKEGYKEMGIKYFQPWLVVITDGAPQGPNAMANMERAIEACNALEKDDKLVVFNIGVGSGVDFDLLKRLSIKRPEPISVNSADFGKLFEFLGSSSSSIVSSGMSDDALYNIDTTPQGNAVDVDDFMKFINEES
;
A
#
# COMPACT_ATOMS: atom_id res chain seq x y z
N MET A 1 -17.31 19.08 8.52
CA MET A 1 -18.42 18.40 7.84
C MET A 1 -17.78 17.26 7.08
N ALA A 2 -18.01 16.02 7.51
CA ALA A 2 -17.46 14.85 6.82
C ALA A 2 -18.40 14.55 5.65
N ASP A 3 -17.89 14.62 4.42
CA ASP A 3 -18.65 14.24 3.25
C ASP A 3 -18.96 12.74 3.33
N GLY A 4 -20.24 12.43 3.58
CA GLY A 4 -20.74 11.07 3.71
C GLY A 4 -20.71 10.35 2.36
N PHE A 5 -20.29 9.09 2.37
CA PHE A 5 -20.24 8.22 1.20
C PHE A 5 -21.62 8.10 0.53
N SER A 6 -21.69 8.36 -0.77
CA SER A 6 -22.92 8.29 -1.56
C SER A 6 -23.11 6.88 -2.16
N SER A 7 -24.35 6.40 -2.22
CA SER A 7 -24.74 5.16 -2.91
C SER A 7 -24.32 5.13 -4.38
N SER A 8 -24.11 6.31 -4.99
CA SER A 8 -23.59 6.42 -6.35
C SER A 8 -22.14 5.95 -6.51
N ASP A 9 -21.35 5.82 -5.43
CA ASP A 9 -19.96 5.34 -5.47
C ASP A 9 -19.84 3.82 -5.60
N PHE A 10 -20.97 3.12 -5.48
CA PHE A 10 -21.04 1.68 -5.54
C PHE A 10 -21.97 1.32 -6.68
N GLY A 11 -21.40 1.15 -7.88
CA GLY A 11 -22.17 0.59 -9.00
C GLY A 11 -22.80 -0.74 -8.60
N THR A 12 -23.83 -1.18 -9.32
CA THR A 12 -24.63 -2.40 -9.11
C THR A 12 -23.85 -3.74 -9.20
N SER A 13 -22.55 -3.72 -8.99
CA SER A 13 -21.63 -4.84 -9.09
C SER A 13 -21.73 -5.74 -7.86
N THR A 14 -21.99 -7.02 -8.09
CA THR A 14 -21.93 -8.10 -7.09
C THR A 14 -20.49 -8.53 -6.78
N LYS A 15 -19.48 -7.91 -7.40
CA LYS A 15 -18.07 -8.25 -7.23
C LYS A 15 -17.56 -7.80 -5.86
N ARG A 16 -16.70 -8.64 -5.26
CA ARG A 16 -16.00 -8.31 -4.01
C ARG A 16 -15.10 -7.08 -4.24
N ARG A 17 -15.07 -6.16 -3.28
CA ARG A 17 -14.18 -4.99 -3.32
C ARG A 17 -12.82 -5.28 -2.67
N LEU A 18 -11.75 -4.72 -3.20
CA LEU A 18 -10.41 -4.75 -2.63
C LEU A 18 -9.99 -3.32 -2.27
N PRO A 19 -10.08 -2.91 -0.99
CA PRO A 19 -9.55 -1.62 -0.54
C PRO A 19 -8.02 -1.70 -0.36
N ILE A 20 -7.29 -0.79 -1.01
CA ILE A 20 -5.83 -0.64 -0.91
C ILE A 20 -5.52 0.77 -0.41
N CYS A 21 -4.81 0.90 0.71
CA CYS A 21 -4.32 2.18 1.20
C CYS A 21 -2.79 2.23 1.13
N PHE A 22 -2.28 3.20 0.40
CA PHE A 22 -0.86 3.51 0.34
C PHE A 22 -0.51 4.53 1.41
N ALA A 23 0.41 4.17 2.30
CA ALA A 23 1.06 5.03 3.27
C ALA A 23 2.49 5.31 2.77
N LEU A 24 2.69 6.51 2.23
CA LEU A 24 3.90 6.85 1.47
C LEU A 24 4.76 7.86 2.22
N ASP A 25 6.02 7.52 2.42
CA ASP A 25 7.02 8.44 2.94
C ASP A 25 7.30 9.56 1.93
N THR A 26 7.23 10.79 2.42
CA THR A 26 7.57 12.00 1.66
C THR A 26 8.57 12.84 2.42
N SER A 27 9.40 12.24 3.28
CA SER A 27 10.45 12.95 4.01
C SER A 27 11.57 13.45 3.09
N GLY A 28 12.48 14.26 3.63
CA GLY A 28 13.54 14.91 2.85
C GLY A 28 14.46 13.97 2.06
N SER A 29 14.63 12.72 2.50
CA SER A 29 15.41 11.69 1.78
C SER A 29 14.76 11.26 0.46
N MET A 30 13.45 11.43 0.33
CA MET A 30 12.71 11.15 -0.90
C MET A 30 12.90 12.24 -1.98
N MET A 31 13.50 13.39 -1.64
CA MET A 31 13.69 14.50 -2.59
C MET A 31 14.52 14.08 -3.82
N GLY A 32 14.15 14.61 -4.98
CA GLY A 32 14.87 14.37 -6.23
C GLY A 32 14.34 13.15 -6.99
N ASN A 33 15.21 12.17 -7.26
CA ASN A 33 14.82 11.00 -8.06
C ASN A 33 13.81 10.07 -7.35
N PRO A 34 13.92 9.78 -6.03
CA PRO A 34 13.00 8.84 -5.39
C PRO A 34 11.53 9.22 -5.51
N ILE A 35 11.17 10.47 -5.17
CA ILE A 35 9.78 10.92 -5.29
C ILE A 35 9.27 10.93 -6.75
N LYS A 36 10.15 11.17 -7.73
CA LYS A 36 9.78 11.08 -9.16
C LYS A 36 9.45 9.65 -9.56
N GLN A 37 10.30 8.69 -9.17
CA GLN A 37 10.07 7.28 -9.42
C GLN A 37 8.82 6.76 -8.69
N LEU A 38 8.57 7.25 -7.46
CA LEU A 38 7.36 6.93 -6.70
C LEU A 38 6.11 7.39 -7.45
N ASN A 39 6.07 8.67 -7.89
CA ASN A 39 4.95 9.20 -8.65
C ASN A 39 4.73 8.43 -9.97
N MET A 40 5.79 8.17 -10.73
CA MET A 40 5.71 7.41 -11.98
C MET A 40 5.17 5.99 -11.75
N GLY A 41 5.71 5.27 -10.77
CA GLY A 41 5.26 3.93 -10.43
C GLY A 41 3.80 3.90 -9.96
N LEU A 42 3.40 4.85 -9.11
CA LEU A 42 2.02 4.96 -8.64
C LEU A 42 1.04 5.30 -9.78
N GLN A 43 1.44 6.16 -10.71
CA GLN A 43 0.67 6.44 -11.93
C GLN A 43 0.52 5.20 -12.81
N ASN A 44 1.58 4.41 -12.97
CA ASN A 44 1.54 3.15 -13.71
C ASN A 44 0.60 2.14 -13.04
N PHE A 45 0.67 1.98 -11.71
CA PHE A 45 -0.25 1.14 -10.94
C PHE A 45 -1.71 1.57 -11.14
N VAL A 46 -2.04 2.85 -10.97
CA VAL A 46 -3.42 3.31 -11.18
C VAL A 46 -3.88 3.14 -12.62
N SER A 47 -2.98 3.32 -13.59
CA SER A 47 -3.28 3.11 -15.01
C SER A 47 -3.56 1.64 -15.31
N SER A 48 -2.79 0.70 -14.73
CA SER A 48 -3.05 -0.73 -14.90
C SER A 48 -4.39 -1.13 -14.29
N ILE A 49 -4.73 -0.63 -13.09
CA ILE A 49 -6.04 -0.84 -12.46
C ILE A 49 -7.18 -0.30 -13.33
N LYS A 50 -7.02 0.89 -13.93
CA LYS A 50 -8.04 1.50 -14.82
C LYS A 50 -8.22 0.72 -16.13
N SER A 51 -7.15 0.12 -16.65
CA SER A 51 -7.13 -0.58 -17.94
C SER A 51 -7.90 -1.90 -17.93
N ASN A 52 -7.96 -2.59 -16.79
CA ASN A 52 -8.69 -3.83 -16.62
C ASN A 52 -10.06 -3.57 -15.94
N ASP A 53 -11.14 -4.02 -16.59
CA ASP A 53 -12.51 -3.78 -16.14
C ASP A 53 -12.83 -4.43 -14.78
N ASP A 54 -12.24 -5.59 -14.50
CA ASP A 54 -12.42 -6.32 -13.23
C ASP A 54 -11.74 -5.57 -12.08
N THR A 55 -10.47 -5.19 -12.25
CA THR A 55 -9.72 -4.40 -11.25
C THR A 55 -10.34 -3.03 -11.06
N ARG A 56 -10.76 -2.35 -12.12
CA ARG A 56 -11.39 -1.01 -12.03
C ARG A 56 -12.70 -1.05 -11.26
N SER A 57 -13.49 -2.11 -11.42
CA SER A 57 -14.79 -2.25 -10.73
C SER A 57 -14.69 -2.83 -9.33
N SER A 58 -13.53 -3.37 -8.95
CA SER A 58 -13.33 -4.07 -7.68
C SER A 58 -12.36 -3.36 -6.74
N THR A 59 -11.42 -2.56 -7.25
CA THR A 59 -10.35 -1.96 -6.43
C THR A 59 -10.71 -0.54 -6.02
N ASP A 60 -10.59 -0.26 -4.73
CA ASP A 60 -10.71 1.08 -4.16
C ASP A 60 -9.35 1.50 -3.60
N ILE A 61 -8.85 2.68 -4.00
CA ILE A 61 -7.53 3.15 -3.60
C ILE A 61 -7.66 4.40 -2.72
N ALA A 62 -6.87 4.45 -1.65
CA ALA A 62 -6.56 5.68 -0.92
C ALA A 62 -5.05 5.87 -0.86
N ILE A 63 -4.60 7.11 -0.84
CA ILE A 63 -3.20 7.49 -0.70
C ILE A 63 -3.11 8.49 0.44
N ILE A 64 -2.27 8.15 1.43
CA ILE A 64 -1.83 9.06 2.47
C ILE A 64 -0.31 9.21 2.36
N THR A 65 0.16 10.39 2.69
CA THR A 65 1.59 10.69 2.76
C THR A 65 1.97 11.02 4.19
N PHE A 66 3.22 10.72 4.55
CA PHE A 66 3.80 11.17 5.80
C PHE A 66 5.18 11.76 5.55
N GLY A 67 5.31 13.06 5.86
CA GLY A 67 6.54 13.82 5.74
C GLY A 67 6.27 15.20 6.33
N SER A 68 6.95 15.56 7.42
CA SER A 68 6.54 16.66 8.33
C SER A 68 5.25 16.38 9.12
N LYS A 69 4.17 16.01 8.45
CA LYS A 69 2.85 15.65 9.00
C LYS A 69 2.20 14.58 8.11
N VAL A 70 1.12 13.98 8.60
CA VAL A 70 0.29 13.06 7.81
C VAL A 70 -0.72 13.85 6.98
N GLU A 71 -0.84 13.54 5.69
CA GLU A 71 -1.83 14.13 4.80
C GLU A 71 -2.57 13.05 4.02
N ILE A 72 -3.90 13.22 3.88
CA ILE A 72 -4.71 12.38 3.00
C ILE A 72 -4.69 13.03 1.62
N VAL A 73 -3.81 12.54 0.77
CA VAL A 73 -3.63 13.04 -0.61
C VAL A 73 -4.78 12.60 -1.50
N MET A 74 -5.27 11.37 -1.29
CA MET A 74 -6.43 10.84 -2.01
C MET A 74 -7.26 9.97 -1.06
N PRO A 75 -8.47 10.39 -0.66
CA PRO A 75 -9.36 9.53 0.13
C PRO A 75 -9.91 8.38 -0.74
N PHE A 76 -10.47 7.36 -0.09
CA PHE A 76 -11.18 6.29 -0.82
C PHE A 76 -12.35 6.87 -1.63
N GLY A 77 -12.32 6.63 -2.93
CA GLY A 77 -13.36 7.07 -3.85
C GLY A 77 -13.23 6.36 -5.20
N LYS A 78 -14.22 6.58 -6.09
CA LYS A 78 -14.14 6.01 -7.44
C LYS A 78 -12.93 6.56 -8.18
N ILE A 79 -12.07 5.66 -8.64
CA ILE A 79 -11.05 5.95 -9.62
C ILE A 79 -11.75 6.27 -10.95
N SER A 80 -12.07 7.55 -11.18
CA SER A 80 -12.67 7.97 -12.46
C SER A 80 -11.62 7.90 -13.57
N LYS A 81 -12.07 7.70 -14.81
CA LYS A 81 -11.15 7.74 -15.98
C LYS A 81 -10.46 9.10 -16.12
N GLU A 82 -11.10 10.14 -15.62
CA GLU A 82 -10.77 11.55 -15.87
C GLU A 82 -9.84 12.15 -14.80
N ASN A 83 -9.82 11.60 -13.59
CA ASN A 83 -8.96 12.11 -12.51
C ASN A 83 -7.59 11.43 -12.56
N GLY A 84 -6.55 12.24 -12.78
CA GLY A 84 -5.17 11.85 -12.55
C GLY A 84 -4.87 11.74 -11.05
N LEU A 85 -3.74 11.10 -10.72
CA LEU A 85 -3.23 11.16 -9.35
C LEU A 85 -2.66 12.56 -9.09
N PRO A 86 -2.92 13.15 -7.90
CA PRO A 86 -2.21 14.35 -7.49
C PRO A 86 -0.70 14.07 -7.42
N GLU A 87 0.10 15.05 -7.83
CA GLU A 87 1.56 14.94 -7.74
C GLU A 87 1.98 14.99 -6.27
N ILE A 88 2.68 13.94 -5.83
CA ILE A 88 3.21 13.85 -4.48
C ILE A 88 4.56 14.56 -4.45
N THR A 89 4.73 15.45 -3.48
CA THR A 89 5.99 16.17 -3.27
C THR A 89 6.64 15.73 -1.97
N ALA A 90 7.98 15.66 -1.98
CA ALA A 90 8.74 15.43 -0.75
C ALA A 90 8.81 16.74 0.05
N SER A 91 8.70 16.63 1.37
CA SER A 91 8.65 17.70 2.35
C SER A 91 9.83 17.60 3.32
N THR A 92 9.71 18.20 4.52
CA THR A 92 10.83 18.39 5.44
C THR A 92 11.23 17.11 6.18
N THR A 93 12.13 17.23 7.16
CA THR A 93 12.95 16.13 7.70
C THR A 93 12.24 15.14 8.64
N LEU A 94 10.93 15.25 8.88
CA LEU A 94 10.25 14.35 9.83
C LEU A 94 9.55 13.21 9.09
N THR A 95 9.62 12.02 9.69
CA THR A 95 9.04 10.78 9.17
C THR A 95 8.11 10.17 10.21
N PRO A 96 6.87 10.67 10.36
CA PRO A 96 5.92 10.18 11.37
C PRO A 96 5.24 8.87 10.92
N ILE A 97 6.04 7.81 10.71
CA ILE A 97 5.60 6.52 10.14
C ILE A 97 4.42 5.94 10.91
N GLY A 98 4.53 5.84 12.25
CA GLY A 98 3.47 5.26 13.07
C GLY A 98 2.15 6.03 12.99
N GLU A 99 2.19 7.35 12.85
CA GLU A 99 0.98 8.16 12.66
C GLU A 99 0.38 7.91 11.27
N GLY A 100 1.21 7.86 10.23
CA GLY A 100 0.77 7.55 8.87
C GLY A 100 0.11 6.17 8.77
N VAL A 101 0.69 5.14 9.40
CA VAL A 101 0.11 3.80 9.47
C VAL A 101 -1.22 3.81 10.19
N LEU A 102 -1.33 4.45 11.35
CA LEU A 102 -2.58 4.53 12.10
C LEU A 102 -3.68 5.22 11.28
N THR A 103 -3.38 6.34 10.61
CA THR A 103 -4.32 7.03 9.72
C THR A 103 -4.75 6.15 8.54
N ALA A 104 -3.82 5.40 7.94
CA ALA A 104 -4.15 4.46 6.87
C ALA A 104 -5.10 3.34 7.36
N LEU A 105 -4.87 2.79 8.57
CA LEU A 105 -5.75 1.81 9.19
C LEU A 105 -7.15 2.37 9.47
N GLU A 106 -7.25 3.62 9.92
CA GLU A 106 -8.53 4.31 10.13
C GLU A 106 -9.31 4.44 8.81
N LEU A 107 -8.65 4.85 7.73
CA LEU A 107 -9.27 4.93 6.40
C LEU A 107 -9.74 3.56 5.90
N LEU A 108 -8.90 2.53 6.03
CA LEU A 108 -9.26 1.16 5.65
C LEU A 108 -10.46 0.66 6.46
N ASN A 109 -10.50 0.98 7.76
CA ASN A 109 -11.63 0.62 8.61
C ASN A 109 -12.91 1.35 8.21
N ALA A 110 -12.87 2.66 8.02
CA ALA A 110 -14.02 3.44 7.57
C ALA A 110 -14.57 2.92 6.23
N ARG A 111 -13.68 2.56 5.29
CA ARG A 111 -14.09 2.00 4.01
C ARG A 111 -14.74 0.62 4.14
N LYS A 112 -14.18 -0.26 5.01
CA LYS A 112 -14.78 -1.57 5.32
C LYS A 112 -16.18 -1.45 5.93
N GLU A 113 -16.37 -0.55 6.88
CA GLU A 113 -17.68 -0.34 7.49
C GLU A 113 -18.70 0.13 6.44
N GLY A 114 -18.30 1.04 5.54
CA GLY A 114 -19.14 1.42 4.40
C GLY A 114 -19.55 0.24 3.51
N TYR A 115 -18.64 -0.71 3.24
CA TYR A 115 -19.01 -1.94 2.51
C TYR A 115 -20.04 -2.77 3.27
N LYS A 116 -19.85 -2.96 4.59
CA LYS A 116 -20.76 -3.75 5.43
C LYS A 116 -22.16 -3.16 5.46
N GLU A 117 -22.28 -1.86 5.66
CA GLU A 117 -23.55 -1.13 5.66
C GLU A 117 -24.33 -1.32 4.35
N MET A 118 -23.60 -1.44 3.23
CA MET A 118 -24.18 -1.63 1.90
C MET A 118 -24.34 -3.09 1.49
N GLY A 119 -23.98 -4.05 2.35
CA GLY A 119 -24.01 -5.48 2.03
C GLY A 119 -22.99 -5.91 0.96
N ILE A 120 -21.96 -5.11 0.74
CA ILE A 120 -20.91 -5.36 -0.26
C ILE A 120 -19.84 -6.25 0.35
N LYS A 121 -19.55 -7.38 -0.31
CA LYS A 121 -18.44 -8.26 0.09
C LYS A 121 -17.11 -7.60 -0.27
N TYR A 122 -16.06 -7.88 0.49
CA TYR A 122 -14.72 -7.36 0.23
C TYR A 122 -13.64 -8.42 0.53
N PHE A 123 -12.49 -8.31 -0.15
CA PHE A 123 -11.24 -9.05 0.12
C PHE A 123 -10.50 -8.47 1.32
N GLN A 124 -9.48 -9.13 1.88
CA GLN A 124 -8.69 -8.49 2.94
C GLN A 124 -8.14 -7.14 2.46
N PRO A 125 -8.34 -6.06 3.22
CA PRO A 125 -7.75 -4.77 2.90
C PRO A 125 -6.23 -4.84 2.85
N TRP A 126 -5.64 -4.08 1.94
CA TRP A 126 -4.18 -3.94 1.86
C TRP A 126 -3.73 -2.62 2.46
N LEU A 127 -2.76 -2.70 3.36
CA LEU A 127 -1.95 -1.57 3.79
C LEU A 127 -0.58 -1.69 3.12
N VAL A 128 -0.24 -0.73 2.26
CA VAL A 128 1.06 -0.65 1.60
C VAL A 128 1.86 0.48 2.22
N VAL A 129 2.87 0.15 3.03
CA VAL A 129 3.76 1.12 3.68
C VAL A 129 5.06 1.18 2.89
N ILE A 130 5.41 2.36 2.39
CA ILE A 130 6.69 2.60 1.71
C ILE A 130 7.45 3.67 2.49
N THR A 131 8.64 3.35 2.98
CA THR A 131 9.51 4.29 3.72
C THR A 131 10.98 4.09 3.40
N ASP A 132 11.75 5.17 3.42
CA ASP A 132 13.20 5.16 3.22
C ASP A 132 13.99 5.51 4.51
N GLY A 133 13.27 5.61 5.64
CA GLY A 133 13.81 6.09 6.92
C GLY A 133 13.29 5.38 8.16
N ALA A 134 13.68 5.91 9.32
CA ALA A 134 13.21 5.49 10.64
C ALA A 134 12.18 6.47 11.21
N PRO A 135 11.30 6.06 12.15
CA PRO A 135 10.32 6.95 12.76
C PRO A 135 10.97 8.17 13.43
N GLN A 136 10.50 9.36 13.07
CA GLN A 136 11.00 10.64 13.60
C GLN A 136 9.84 11.56 14.00
N GLY A 137 10.11 12.43 14.97
CA GLY A 137 9.15 13.42 15.47
C GLY A 137 8.60 13.14 16.87
N PRO A 138 7.69 13.99 17.37
CA PRO A 138 7.10 13.84 18.69
C PRO A 138 6.33 12.52 18.81
N ASN A 139 6.54 11.78 19.89
CA ASN A 139 5.90 10.47 20.14
C ASN A 139 6.13 9.42 19.04
N ALA A 140 7.13 9.58 18.17
CA ALA A 140 7.33 8.71 17.00
C ALA A 140 7.36 7.22 17.36
N MET A 141 8.13 6.85 18.39
CA MET A 141 8.21 5.46 18.84
C MET A 141 6.90 4.97 19.46
N ALA A 142 6.23 5.79 20.29
CA ALA A 142 4.94 5.40 20.87
C ALA A 142 3.85 5.21 19.80
N ASN A 143 3.85 6.05 18.76
CA ASN A 143 2.96 5.90 17.61
C ASN A 143 3.31 4.65 16.80
N MET A 144 4.61 4.38 16.61
CA MET A 144 5.08 3.19 15.90
C MET A 144 4.69 1.90 16.63
N GLU A 145 4.84 1.84 17.95
CA GLU A 145 4.42 0.68 18.75
C GLU A 145 2.90 0.44 18.66
N ARG A 146 2.09 1.51 18.71
CA ARG A 146 0.64 1.41 18.49
C ARG A 146 0.29 0.93 17.09
N ALA A 147 1.01 1.40 16.06
CA ALA A 147 0.84 0.96 14.69
C ALA A 147 1.16 -0.53 14.53
N ILE A 148 2.28 -0.99 15.10
CA ILE A 148 2.70 -2.40 15.14
C ILE A 148 1.63 -3.27 15.80
N GLU A 149 1.16 -2.89 16.99
CA GLU A 149 0.11 -3.64 17.70
C GLU A 149 -1.18 -3.75 16.89
N ALA A 150 -1.62 -2.64 16.29
CA ALA A 150 -2.83 -2.59 15.48
C ALA A 150 -2.73 -3.43 14.21
N CYS A 151 -1.62 -3.34 13.46
CA CYS A 151 -1.37 -4.16 12.28
C CYS A 151 -1.37 -5.65 12.64
N ASN A 152 -0.61 -6.05 13.67
CA ASN A 152 -0.47 -7.45 14.05
C ASN A 152 -1.77 -8.05 14.57
N ALA A 153 -2.59 -7.28 15.30
CA ALA A 153 -3.91 -7.72 15.72
C ALA A 153 -4.85 -7.98 14.52
N LEU A 154 -4.79 -7.13 13.49
CA LEU A 154 -5.60 -7.29 12.29
C LEU A 154 -5.12 -8.44 11.38
N GLU A 155 -3.81 -8.59 11.20
CA GLU A 155 -3.23 -9.70 10.41
C GLU A 155 -3.50 -11.06 11.06
N LYS A 156 -3.40 -11.15 12.40
CA LYS A 156 -3.67 -12.39 13.15
C LYS A 156 -5.08 -12.91 12.92
N ASP A 157 -6.03 -11.99 12.72
CA ASP A 157 -7.44 -12.28 12.53
C ASP A 157 -7.85 -12.34 11.05
N ASP A 158 -6.90 -12.35 10.10
CA ASP A 158 -7.20 -12.39 8.67
C ASP A 158 -8.02 -11.17 8.20
N LYS A 159 -7.76 -9.99 8.77
CA LYS A 159 -8.50 -8.73 8.51
C LYS A 159 -7.69 -7.65 7.79
N LEU A 160 -6.42 -7.91 7.49
CA LEU A 160 -5.49 -6.99 6.84
C LEU A 160 -4.34 -7.78 6.19
N VAL A 161 -3.89 -7.33 5.02
CA VAL A 161 -2.60 -7.69 4.43
C VAL A 161 -1.68 -6.48 4.52
N VAL A 162 -0.47 -6.67 5.05
CA VAL A 162 0.53 -5.60 5.17
C VAL A 162 1.67 -5.82 4.18
N PHE A 163 1.93 -4.82 3.35
CA PHE A 163 3.12 -4.72 2.52
C PHE A 163 4.06 -3.67 3.14
N ASN A 164 5.00 -4.11 3.97
CA ASN A 164 6.04 -3.28 4.58
C ASN A 164 7.26 -3.20 3.65
N ILE A 165 7.43 -2.06 2.98
CA ILE A 165 8.46 -1.84 1.96
C ILE A 165 9.48 -0.80 2.45
N GLY A 166 10.73 -1.22 2.53
CA GLY A 166 11.88 -0.39 2.84
C GLY A 166 12.62 0.02 1.58
N VAL A 167 12.97 1.30 1.48
CA VAL A 167 13.65 1.88 0.31
C VAL A 167 15.07 2.30 0.67
N GLY A 168 16.05 1.71 0.01
CA GLY A 168 17.47 2.02 0.25
C GLY A 168 17.95 1.63 1.66
N SER A 169 19.05 2.24 2.10
CA SER A 169 19.76 1.83 3.32
C SER A 169 19.43 2.66 4.57
N GLY A 170 18.56 3.67 4.46
CA GLY A 170 18.19 4.57 5.56
C GLY A 170 17.11 4.01 6.50
N VAL A 171 16.52 2.86 6.12
CA VAL A 171 15.39 2.23 6.81
C VAL A 171 15.86 1.44 8.02
N ASP A 172 15.11 1.59 9.12
CA ASP A 172 15.19 0.66 10.25
C ASP A 172 14.39 -0.61 9.93
N PHE A 173 15.04 -1.56 9.25
CA PHE A 173 14.42 -2.83 8.85
C PHE A 173 14.00 -3.68 10.06
N ASP A 174 14.72 -3.58 11.19
CA ASP A 174 14.38 -4.29 12.43
C ASP A 174 13.08 -3.79 13.06
N LEU A 175 12.76 -2.51 12.87
CA LEU A 175 11.50 -1.94 13.27
C LEU A 175 10.41 -2.17 12.22
N LEU A 176 10.73 -2.02 10.92
CA LEU A 176 9.79 -2.20 9.81
C LEU A 176 9.25 -3.63 9.72
N LYS A 177 10.08 -4.65 10.00
CA LYS A 177 9.64 -6.06 10.04
C LYS A 177 8.56 -6.31 11.08
N ARG A 178 8.52 -5.53 12.16
CA ARG A 178 7.55 -5.71 13.25
C ARG A 178 6.13 -5.31 12.84
N LEU A 179 5.95 -4.58 11.73
CA LEU A 179 4.64 -4.19 11.21
C LEU A 179 3.83 -5.35 10.63
N SER A 180 4.47 -6.49 10.34
CA SER A 180 3.75 -7.66 9.85
C SER A 180 4.23 -8.94 10.54
N ILE A 181 3.29 -9.70 11.10
CA ILE A 181 3.57 -11.02 11.66
C ILE A 181 3.53 -12.12 10.60
N LYS A 182 2.88 -11.86 9.47
CA LYS A 182 2.77 -12.80 8.35
C LYS A 182 3.82 -12.57 7.26
N ARG A 183 4.45 -11.39 7.24
CA ARG A 183 5.61 -11.05 6.39
C ARG A 183 6.82 -10.73 7.28
N PRO A 184 7.60 -11.75 7.68
CA PRO A 184 8.71 -11.57 8.61
C PRO A 184 9.88 -10.77 8.00
N GLU A 185 10.01 -10.76 6.67
CA GLU A 185 11.04 -9.99 5.96
C GLU A 185 10.38 -8.86 5.14
N PRO A 186 10.68 -7.58 5.44
CA PRO A 186 10.21 -6.46 4.64
C PRO A 186 10.70 -6.55 3.19
N ILE A 187 9.89 -6.03 2.26
CA ILE A 187 10.33 -5.88 0.87
C ILE A 187 11.40 -4.79 0.83
N SER A 188 12.63 -5.13 0.45
CA SER A 188 13.71 -4.16 0.26
C SER A 188 13.82 -3.79 -1.21
N VAL A 189 13.71 -2.51 -1.54
CA VAL A 189 13.84 -2.02 -2.94
C VAL A 189 14.73 -0.79 -3.01
N ASN A 190 15.29 -0.50 -4.18
CA ASN A 190 15.83 0.83 -4.45
C ASN A 190 14.74 1.70 -5.09
N SER A 191 14.91 3.02 -5.05
CA SER A 191 13.97 3.93 -5.71
C SER A 191 13.86 3.69 -7.23
N ALA A 192 14.92 3.16 -7.87
CA ALA A 192 14.89 2.74 -9.27
C ALA A 192 13.95 1.54 -9.53
N ASP A 193 13.64 0.75 -8.51
CA ASP A 193 12.80 -0.44 -8.61
C ASP A 193 11.33 -0.15 -8.28
N PHE A 194 10.95 1.10 -7.99
CA PHE A 194 9.55 1.45 -7.73
C PHE A 194 8.62 1.05 -8.88
N GLY A 195 9.04 1.21 -10.13
CA GLY A 195 8.26 0.76 -11.29
C GLY A 195 7.86 -0.72 -11.18
N LYS A 196 8.83 -1.59 -10.89
CA LYS A 196 8.63 -3.04 -10.73
C LYS A 196 7.76 -3.37 -9.52
N LEU A 197 7.98 -2.67 -8.40
CA LEU A 197 7.17 -2.83 -7.18
C LEU A 197 5.68 -2.55 -7.47
N PHE A 198 5.40 -1.43 -8.14
CA PHE A 198 4.03 -1.03 -8.45
C PHE A 198 3.39 -1.93 -9.52
N GLU A 199 4.16 -2.42 -10.48
CA GLU A 199 3.72 -3.46 -11.41
C GLU A 199 3.34 -4.76 -10.69
N PHE A 200 4.20 -5.22 -9.77
CA PHE A 200 3.92 -6.39 -8.93
C PHE A 200 2.62 -6.23 -8.11
N LEU A 201 2.42 -5.08 -7.47
CA LEU A 201 1.18 -4.79 -6.74
C LEU A 201 -0.03 -4.80 -7.67
N GLY A 202 0.11 -4.26 -8.88
CA GLY A 202 -0.92 -4.25 -9.93
C GLY A 202 -1.32 -5.67 -10.33
N SER A 203 -0.35 -6.48 -10.72
CA SER A 203 -0.55 -7.89 -11.10
C SER A 203 -1.17 -8.71 -9.97
N SER A 204 -0.67 -8.54 -8.74
CA SER A 204 -1.20 -9.23 -7.55
C SER A 204 -2.66 -8.87 -7.28
N SER A 205 -3.00 -7.58 -7.36
CA SER A 205 -4.37 -7.12 -7.17
C SER A 205 -5.30 -7.67 -8.26
N SER A 206 -4.83 -7.73 -9.52
CA SER A 206 -5.55 -8.32 -10.65
C SER A 206 -5.84 -9.80 -10.44
N SER A 207 -4.85 -10.57 -10.00
CA SER A 207 -5.01 -12.00 -9.72
C SER A 207 -6.04 -12.27 -8.62
N ILE A 208 -6.04 -11.49 -7.53
CA ILE A 208 -7.01 -11.65 -6.45
C ILE A 208 -8.43 -11.31 -6.89
N VAL A 209 -8.61 -10.19 -7.62
CA VAL A 209 -9.96 -9.78 -8.03
C VAL A 209 -10.53 -10.68 -9.12
N SER A 210 -9.69 -11.20 -10.02
CA SER A 210 -10.12 -12.00 -11.18
C SER A 210 -10.28 -13.48 -10.85
N SER A 211 -9.35 -14.05 -10.08
CA SER A 211 -9.26 -15.49 -9.84
C SER A 211 -9.77 -15.91 -8.46
N GLY A 212 -10.07 -14.94 -7.59
CA GLY A 212 -10.51 -15.22 -6.21
C GLY A 212 -9.45 -15.97 -5.40
N MET A 213 -8.17 -15.82 -5.75
CA MET A 213 -7.04 -16.38 -5.01
C MET A 213 -7.12 -15.98 -3.53
N SER A 214 -6.70 -16.87 -2.63
CA SER A 214 -6.66 -16.56 -1.21
C SER A 214 -5.59 -15.51 -0.95
N ASP A 215 -5.88 -14.60 -0.02
CA ASP A 215 -4.94 -13.56 0.41
C ASP A 215 -3.64 -14.18 0.98
N ASP A 216 -3.70 -15.43 1.47
CA ASP A 216 -2.53 -16.21 1.91
C ASP A 216 -1.46 -16.40 0.82
N ALA A 217 -1.86 -16.42 -0.46
CA ALA A 217 -0.91 -16.53 -1.56
C ALA A 217 0.00 -15.29 -1.65
N LEU A 218 -0.44 -14.11 -1.17
CA LEU A 218 0.35 -12.87 -1.19
C LEU A 218 1.52 -12.88 -0.20
N TYR A 219 1.46 -13.71 0.83
CA TYR A 219 2.54 -13.85 1.81
C TYR A 219 3.63 -14.80 1.32
N ASN A 220 3.31 -15.68 0.37
CA ASN A 220 4.26 -16.63 -0.22
C ASN A 220 4.93 -16.09 -1.49
N ILE A 221 4.54 -14.91 -1.98
CA ILE A 221 5.24 -14.28 -3.09
C ILE A 221 6.45 -13.54 -2.52
N ASP A 222 7.60 -14.19 -2.60
CA ASP A 222 8.88 -13.59 -2.29
C ASP A 222 9.10 -12.43 -3.28
N THR A 223 9.37 -11.24 -2.75
CA THR A 223 9.53 -9.98 -3.52
C THR A 223 10.90 -9.38 -3.30
N THR A 224 11.82 -10.16 -2.74
CA THR A 224 13.19 -9.72 -2.46
C THR A 224 14.00 -9.61 -3.76
N PRO A 225 14.55 -8.43 -4.10
CA PRO A 225 15.74 -8.35 -4.94
C PRO A 225 16.92 -8.76 -4.06
N GLN A 226 17.36 -10.02 -4.13
CA GLN A 226 18.37 -10.52 -3.20
C GLN A 226 19.70 -9.75 -3.27
N GLY A 227 20.12 -9.26 -2.12
CA GLY A 227 21.47 -9.51 -1.63
C GLY A 227 21.48 -10.88 -0.92
N ASN A 228 21.87 -11.91 -1.68
CA ASN A 228 22.14 -13.32 -1.31
C ASN A 228 21.27 -14.01 -0.22
N ALA A 229 20.38 -14.89 -0.71
CA ALA A 229 20.15 -16.29 -0.30
C ALA A 229 18.64 -16.66 -0.24
N VAL A 230 18.19 -17.33 -1.32
CA VAL A 230 17.03 -18.26 -1.47
C VAL A 230 15.69 -17.78 -0.84
N ASP A 231 14.76 -17.16 -1.59
CA ASP A 231 13.85 -17.79 -2.55
C ASP A 231 13.44 -16.80 -3.67
N VAL A 232 14.42 -16.42 -4.50
CA VAL A 232 14.32 -15.33 -5.50
C VAL A 232 13.65 -15.74 -6.81
N ASP A 233 13.32 -17.02 -6.95
CA ASP A 233 13.05 -17.64 -8.24
C ASP A 233 11.69 -17.28 -8.82
N ASP A 234 10.67 -17.01 -8.01
CA ASP A 234 9.32 -16.65 -8.50
C ASP A 234 9.22 -15.18 -8.95
N PHE A 235 9.88 -14.25 -8.24
CA PHE A 235 9.99 -12.85 -8.64
C PHE A 235 10.91 -12.66 -9.85
N MET A 236 12.01 -13.41 -9.94
CA MET A 236 12.92 -13.35 -11.09
C MET A 236 12.41 -14.09 -12.33
N LYS A 237 11.56 -15.11 -12.19
CA LYS A 237 10.87 -15.73 -13.34
C LYS A 237 9.99 -14.71 -14.05
N PHE A 238 9.24 -13.92 -13.30
CA PHE A 238 8.39 -12.86 -13.83
C PHE A 238 9.21 -11.78 -14.58
N ILE A 239 10.42 -11.47 -14.13
CA ILE A 239 11.31 -10.46 -14.74
C ILE A 239 12.02 -10.96 -16.01
N ASN A 240 12.25 -12.27 -16.19
CA ASN A 240 13.07 -12.81 -17.29
C ASN A 240 12.26 -13.36 -18.48
N GLU A 241 10.92 -13.41 -18.42
CA GLU A 241 10.09 -13.89 -19.54
C GLU A 241 9.66 -12.78 -20.53
N GLU A 242 9.98 -11.49 -20.27
CA GLU A 242 9.78 -10.38 -21.22
C GLU A 242 11.09 -9.71 -21.65
N SER A 243 11.99 -10.49 -22.28
CA SER A 243 13.14 -9.98 -23.06
C SER A 243 13.14 -10.52 -24.48
#